data_AF-A0AAJ1PNW3-F1
#
_entry.id   AF-A0AAJ1PNW3-F1
#
_cell.length_a   1.000
_cell.length_b   1.000
_cell.length_c   1.000
_cell.angle_alpha   90.00
_cell.angle_beta   90.00
_cell.angle_gamma   90.00
#
_symmetry.space_group_name_H-M   'P 1'
#
loop_
_entity.id
_entity.type
_entity.pdbx_description
1 polymer ?
#
loop_
_entity_poly.entity_id
_entity_poly.type
_entity_poly.pdbx_seq_one_letter_code
_entity_poly.pdbx_strand_id
1 'polypeptide(L)'
;INCSLPGWEACGTSDQRWAINGRGNIAHPTGGPKEYGKEFEPTSGKGNLFFLSPYEPLTLYRKLKMYSDLYYGWVEEGDPKLLQLHMNSFETGKRHDIVFMIEQYEKIFEKLLNR
;
A
#
# COMPACT_ATOMS: atom_id res chain seq x y z
N ILE A 1 15.93 11.34 15.61
CA ILE A 1 15.03 10.22 15.21
C ILE A 1 15.66 9.58 14.00
N ASN A 2 16.19 8.37 14.14
CA ASN A 2 16.86 7.65 13.05
C ASN A 2 15.78 6.88 12.29
N CYS A 3 15.26 7.44 11.20
CA CYS A 3 14.35 6.69 10.33
C CYS A 3 15.11 5.48 9.76
N SER A 4 14.49 4.32 9.80
CA SER A 4 14.99 3.11 9.14
C SER A 4 15.31 3.42 7.67
N LEU A 5 16.47 2.97 7.20
CA LEU A 5 16.86 3.13 5.81
C LEU A 5 15.85 2.41 4.88
N PRO A 6 15.66 2.86 3.64
CA PRO A 6 14.81 2.18 2.67
C PRO A 6 15.14 0.67 2.58
N GLY A 7 14.11 -0.18 2.60
CA GLY A 7 14.28 -1.64 2.60
C GLY A 7 14.56 -2.28 3.96
N TRP A 8 14.67 -1.51 5.04
CA TRP A 8 14.85 -2.05 6.40
C TRP A 8 13.53 -2.29 7.15
N GLU A 9 12.41 -1.88 6.55
CA GLU A 9 11.08 -2.22 7.05
C GLU A 9 10.63 -3.54 6.41
N ALA A 10 10.82 -4.64 7.14
CA ALA A 10 10.58 -5.99 6.62
C ALA A 10 9.10 -6.25 6.30
N CYS A 11 8.19 -5.73 7.12
CA CYS A 11 6.76 -6.03 7.02
C CYS A 11 5.93 -4.81 6.60
N GLY A 12 6.15 -3.63 7.19
CA GLY A 12 5.34 -2.45 6.87
C GLY A 12 3.98 -2.48 7.54
N THR A 13 3.91 -2.83 8.83
CA THR A 13 2.64 -2.97 9.57
C THR A 13 1.77 -1.71 9.49
N SER A 14 2.39 -0.53 9.49
CA SER A 14 1.69 0.74 9.27
C SER A 14 1.00 0.75 7.91
N ASP A 15 1.72 0.40 6.84
CA ASP A 15 1.18 0.37 5.48
C ASP A 15 0.03 -0.62 5.33
N GLN A 16 0.11 -1.76 6.02
CA GLN A 16 -0.97 -2.75 6.09
C GLN A 16 -2.21 -2.18 6.80
N ARG A 17 -2.02 -1.45 7.91
CA ARG A 17 -3.12 -0.77 8.61
C ARG A 17 -3.74 0.33 7.76
N TRP A 18 -2.96 1.06 6.96
CA TRP A 18 -3.48 2.01 5.97
C TRP A 18 -4.35 1.30 4.93
N ALA A 19 -3.89 0.15 4.42
CA ALA A 19 -4.64 -0.65 3.45
C ALA A 19 -5.95 -1.20 4.04
N ILE A 20 -5.92 -1.77 5.24
CA ILE A 20 -7.12 -2.30 5.93
C ILE A 20 -8.18 -1.21 6.13
N ASN A 21 -7.76 0.04 6.40
CA ASN A 21 -8.67 1.16 6.60
C ASN A 21 -9.08 1.87 5.29
N GLY A 22 -8.71 1.34 4.12
CA GLY A 22 -9.07 1.92 2.84
C GLY A 22 -8.48 3.30 2.61
N ARG A 23 -7.31 3.58 3.18
CA ARG A 23 -6.66 4.87 3.01
C ARG A 23 -5.56 4.76 1.97
N GLY A 24 -5.41 5.80 1.16
CA GLY A 24 -4.29 5.91 0.23
C GLY A 24 -2.98 6.07 1.02
N ASN A 25 -1.90 5.50 0.49
CA ASN A 25 -0.61 5.46 1.17
C ASN A 25 0.54 5.73 0.20
N ILE A 26 1.67 6.23 0.71
CA ILE A 26 2.94 6.38 0.00
C ILE A 26 3.96 5.48 0.71
N ALA A 27 4.45 4.44 0.03
CA ALA A 27 5.34 3.45 0.62
C ALA A 27 6.54 3.16 -0.29
N HIS A 28 7.66 2.71 0.26
CA HIS A 28 8.76 2.23 -0.56
C HIS A 28 8.43 0.83 -1.14
N PRO A 29 8.79 0.47 -2.38
CA PRO A 29 8.47 -0.84 -2.99
C PRO A 29 9.34 -2.00 -2.44
N THR A 30 9.44 -2.12 -1.12
CA THR A 30 10.22 -3.14 -0.40
C THR A 30 9.41 -3.66 0.78
N GLY A 31 9.82 -4.79 1.38
CA GLY A 31 9.09 -5.39 2.50
C GLY A 31 7.66 -5.77 2.11
N GLY A 32 6.72 -5.70 3.05
CA GLY A 32 5.32 -6.04 2.80
C GLY A 32 4.65 -5.21 1.70
N PRO A 33 4.85 -3.88 1.57
CA PRO A 33 4.31 -3.12 0.44
C PRO A 33 4.67 -3.66 -0.95
N LYS A 34 5.80 -4.37 -1.10
CA LYS A 34 6.16 -5.03 -2.36
C LYS A 34 5.25 -6.21 -2.70
N GLU A 35 4.69 -6.88 -1.70
CA GLU A 35 3.90 -8.10 -1.87
C GLU A 35 2.47 -7.81 -2.30
N TYR A 36 1.88 -6.73 -1.80
CA TYR A 36 0.48 -6.37 -2.08
C TYR A 36 0.31 -5.04 -2.84
N GLY A 37 1.33 -4.20 -2.87
CA GLY A 37 1.28 -2.88 -3.49
C GLY A 37 1.28 -2.94 -5.01
N LYS A 38 0.50 -2.05 -5.62
CA LYS A 38 0.43 -1.76 -7.04
C LYS A 38 0.39 -0.25 -7.20
N GLU A 39 1.35 0.29 -7.95
CA GLU A 39 1.45 1.73 -8.22
C GLU A 39 0.11 2.28 -8.70
N PHE A 40 -0.38 3.32 -8.04
CA PHE A 40 -1.59 4.01 -8.46
C PHE A 40 -1.31 4.89 -9.67
N GLU A 41 -2.07 4.68 -10.74
CA GLU A 41 -2.04 5.50 -11.94
C GLU A 41 -3.29 6.40 -11.96
N PRO A 42 -3.15 7.72 -11.72
CA PRO A 42 -4.29 8.64 -11.62
C PRO A 42 -5.21 8.62 -12.85
N THR A 43 -4.64 8.51 -14.05
CA THR A 43 -5.39 8.48 -15.31
C THR A 43 -6.32 7.27 -15.39
N SER A 44 -5.81 6.07 -15.12
CA SER A 44 -6.61 4.84 -15.20
C SER A 44 -7.39 4.53 -13.93
N GLY A 45 -6.99 5.08 -12.77
CA GLY A 45 -7.55 4.76 -11.46
C GLY A 45 -7.18 3.36 -10.95
N LYS A 46 -6.22 2.69 -11.59
CA LYS A 46 -5.73 1.37 -11.17
C LYS A 46 -4.59 1.51 -10.18
N GLY A 47 -4.40 0.49 -9.35
CA GLY A 47 -3.41 0.49 -8.27
C GLY A 47 -4.02 0.87 -6.92
N ASN A 48 -3.24 0.78 -5.85
CA ASN A 48 -3.75 0.90 -4.48
C ASN A 48 -2.86 1.74 -3.56
N LEU A 49 -1.66 2.12 -4.01
CA LEU A 49 -0.75 3.00 -3.27
C LEU A 49 0.25 3.66 -4.22
N PHE A 50 0.94 4.68 -3.75
CA PHE A 50 2.05 5.30 -4.48
C PHE A 50 3.38 4.77 -3.98
N PHE A 51 4.24 4.32 -4.89
CA PHE A 51 5.59 3.91 -4.55
C PHE A 51 6.54 5.11 -4.52
N LEU A 52 7.27 5.23 -3.42
CA LEU A 52 8.39 6.14 -3.27
C LEU A 52 9.65 5.48 -3.85
N SER A 53 9.79 5.48 -5.18
CA SER A 53 10.97 4.95 -5.88
C SER A 53 11.31 5.78 -7.13
N PRO A 54 12.54 6.29 -7.25
CA PRO A 54 13.65 6.19 -6.30
C PRO A 54 13.37 6.93 -4.97
N TYR A 55 14.02 6.51 -3.89
CA TYR A 55 13.86 7.11 -2.56
C TYR A 55 14.64 8.44 -2.47
N GLU A 56 14.03 9.49 -3.00
CA GLU A 56 14.59 10.84 -3.01
C GLU A 56 13.50 11.90 -2.76
N PRO A 57 13.87 13.10 -2.25
CA PRO A 57 12.90 14.14 -1.93
C PRO A 57 12.00 14.55 -3.10
N LEU A 58 12.54 14.57 -4.33
CA LEU A 58 11.78 14.95 -5.51
C LEU A 58 10.67 13.94 -5.84
N THR A 59 10.94 12.64 -5.69
CA THR A 59 9.92 11.60 -5.87
C THR A 59 8.82 11.76 -4.83
N LEU A 60 9.17 11.95 -3.55
CA LEU A 60 8.20 12.18 -2.49
C LEU A 60 7.33 13.40 -2.78
N TYR A 61 7.95 14.52 -3.17
CA TYR A 61 7.24 15.73 -3.57
C TYR A 61 6.22 15.46 -4.68
N ARG A 62 6.63 14.73 -5.74
CA ARG A 62 5.73 14.40 -6.85
C ARG A 62 4.55 13.53 -6.41
N LYS A 63 4.77 12.53 -5.55
CA LYS A 63 3.70 11.67 -5.01
C LYS A 63 2.74 12.45 -4.11
N LEU A 64 3.28 13.31 -3.24
CA LEU A 64 2.46 14.20 -2.40
C LEU A 64 1.63 15.16 -3.24
N LYS A 65 2.24 15.74 -4.29
CA LYS A 65 1.50 16.59 -5.23
C LYS A 65 0.39 15.81 -5.94
N MET A 66 0.66 14.61 -6.46
CA MET A 66 -0.38 13.77 -7.07
C MET A 66 -1.53 13.49 -6.09
N TYR A 67 -1.22 13.16 -4.84
CA TYR A 67 -2.24 12.94 -3.82
C TYR A 67 -3.06 14.20 -3.52
N SER A 68 -2.39 15.36 -3.46
CA SER A 68 -3.06 16.66 -3.31
C SER A 68 -3.98 16.95 -4.49
N ASP A 69 -3.52 16.71 -5.72
CA ASP A 69 -4.32 16.92 -6.94
C ASP A 69 -5.56 16.01 -6.95
N LEU A 70 -5.43 14.75 -6.51
CA LEU A 70 -6.58 13.85 -6.32
C LEU A 70 -7.57 14.35 -5.26
N TYR A 71 -7.07 14.94 -4.17
CA TYR A 71 -7.93 15.49 -3.12
C TYR A 71 -8.74 16.68 -3.64
N TYR A 72 -8.10 17.66 -4.27
CA TYR A 72 -8.80 18.83 -4.80
C TYR A 72 -9.69 18.46 -5.98
N GLY A 73 -9.28 17.55 -6.86
CA GLY A 73 -10.15 17.02 -7.92
C GLY A 73 -11.44 16.38 -7.36
N TRP A 74 -11.34 15.66 -6.24
CA TRP A 74 -12.53 15.14 -5.57
C TRP A 74 -13.39 16.24 -4.92
N VAL A 75 -12.78 17.14 -4.14
CA VAL A 75 -13.51 18.17 -3.38
C VAL A 75 -14.14 19.24 -4.26
N GLU A 76 -13.45 19.65 -5.32
CA GLU A 76 -13.85 20.77 -6.18
C GLU A 76 -14.65 20.32 -7.41
N GLU A 77 -14.30 19.17 -7.99
CA GLU A 77 -14.86 18.70 -9.26
C GLU A 77 -15.67 17.40 -9.12
N GLY A 78 -15.65 16.77 -7.94
CA GLY A 78 -16.32 15.48 -7.71
C GLY A 78 -15.62 14.31 -8.39
N ASP A 79 -14.35 14.44 -8.79
CA ASP A 79 -13.60 13.36 -9.43
C ASP A 79 -13.47 12.15 -8.47
N PRO A 80 -13.97 10.95 -8.83
CA PRO A 80 -13.93 9.79 -7.94
C PRO A 80 -12.55 9.15 -7.79
N LYS A 81 -11.49 9.61 -8.46
CA LYS A 81 -10.17 8.94 -8.42
C LYS A 81 -9.58 8.78 -7.01
N LEU A 82 -9.77 9.75 -6.10
CA LEU A 82 -9.35 9.59 -4.71
C LEU A 82 -10.10 8.45 -4.02
N LEU A 83 -11.43 8.40 -4.20
CA LEU A 83 -12.28 7.35 -3.65
C LEU A 83 -11.94 5.99 -4.25
N GLN A 84 -11.59 5.94 -5.54
CA GLN A 84 -11.13 4.73 -6.20
C GLN A 84 -9.80 4.24 -5.59
N LEU A 85 -8.84 5.12 -5.33
CA LEU A 85 -7.60 4.78 -4.62
C LEU A 85 -7.93 4.18 -3.24
N HIS A 86 -8.82 4.81 -2.48
CA HIS A 86 -9.25 4.34 -1.15
C HIS A 86 -9.91 2.96 -1.21
N MET A 87 -10.82 2.77 -2.17
CA MET A 87 -11.50 1.50 -2.39
C MET A 87 -10.52 0.39 -2.81
N ASN A 88 -9.60 0.67 -3.73
CA ASN A 88 -8.58 -0.28 -4.16
C ASN A 88 -7.64 -0.66 -3.00
N SER A 89 -7.30 0.32 -2.15
CA SER A 89 -6.53 0.12 -0.92
C SER A 89 -7.27 -0.82 0.04
N PHE A 90 -8.55 -0.56 0.29
CA PHE A 90 -9.40 -1.39 1.15
C PHE A 90 -9.51 -2.84 0.64
N GLU A 91 -9.81 -3.02 -0.64
CA GLU A 91 -9.91 -4.35 -1.26
C GLU A 91 -8.61 -5.12 -1.14
N THR A 92 -7.46 -4.45 -1.26
CA THR A 92 -6.17 -5.09 -1.03
C THR A 92 -5.94 -5.39 0.45
N GLY A 93 -6.38 -4.49 1.32
CA GLY A 93 -6.32 -4.61 2.78
C GLY A 93 -6.95 -5.89 3.31
N LYS A 94 -8.02 -6.39 2.68
CA LYS A 94 -8.69 -7.65 3.04
C LYS A 94 -7.73 -8.86 3.08
N ARG A 95 -6.66 -8.86 2.27
CA ARG A 95 -5.65 -9.94 2.28
C ARG A 95 -4.77 -9.96 3.53
N HIS A 96 -4.79 -8.90 4.33
CA HIS A 96 -4.07 -8.81 5.59
C HIS A 96 -4.89 -9.32 6.78
N ASP A 97 -6.03 -9.97 6.52
CA ASP A 97 -6.76 -10.69 7.55
C ASP A 97 -5.89 -11.83 8.10
N ILE A 98 -5.93 -11.99 9.43
CA ILE A 98 -5.16 -13.01 10.14
C ILE A 98 -5.50 -14.43 9.66
N VAL A 99 -6.71 -14.67 9.17
CA VAL A 99 -7.13 -15.98 8.63
C VAL A 99 -6.22 -16.41 7.47
N PHE A 100 -5.88 -15.51 6.56
CA PHE A 100 -4.96 -15.84 5.45
C PHE A 100 -3.55 -16.16 5.95
N MET A 101 -3.10 -15.49 7.01
CA MET A 101 -1.80 -15.77 7.61
C MET A 101 -1.79 -17.16 8.27
N ILE A 102 -2.84 -17.51 9.01
CA ILE A 102 -3.00 -18.83 9.63
C ILE A 102 -2.88 -19.93 8.57
N GLU A 103 -3.58 -19.80 7.44
CA GLU A 103 -3.50 -20.78 6.34
C GLU A 103 -2.07 -20.94 5.78
N GLN A 104 -1.26 -19.87 5.75
CA GLN A 104 0.14 -19.98 5.31
C GLN A 104 1.00 -20.70 6.36
N TYR A 105 0.79 -20.41 7.64
CA TYR A 105 1.50 -21.09 8.73
C TYR A 105 1.14 -22.58 8.79
N GLU A 106 -0.14 -22.94 8.62
CA GLU A 106 -0.59 -24.34 8.58
C GLU A 106 0.15 -25.14 7.50
N LYS A 107 0.26 -24.61 6.27
CA LYS A 107 1.02 -25.24 5.17
C LYS A 107 2.50 -25.44 5.48
N ILE A 108 3.10 -24.53 6.26
CA ILE A 108 4.49 -24.66 6.71
C ILE A 108 4.59 -25.79 7.74
N PHE A 109 3.67 -25.83 8.71
CA PHE A 109 3.67 -26.86 9.75
C PHE A 109 3.36 -28.27 9.21
N GLU A 110 2.44 -28.41 8.25
CA GLU A 110 2.18 -29.70 7.57
C GLU A 110 3.47 -30.28 6.99
N LYS A 111 4.24 -29.46 6.26
CA LYS A 111 5.52 -29.85 5.67
C LYS A 111 6.58 -30.20 6.71
N LEU A 112 6.66 -29.45 7.80
CA LEU A 112 7.68 -29.66 8.84
C LEU A 112 7.38 -30.88 9.72
N LEU A 113 6.11 -31.22 9.90
CA LEU A 113 5.66 -32.29 10.79
C LEU A 113 5.48 -33.63 10.06
N ASN A 114 5.80 -33.73 8.76
CA ASN A 114 5.61 -34.93 7.94
C ASN A 114 4.21 -35.56 8.13
N ARG A 115 3.17 -34.73 8.05
CA ARG A 115 1.80 -35.20 7.78
C ARG A 115 1.48 -35.11 6.31
#